data_AF-W9ZSH1-F1
#
_entry.id   AF-W9ZSH1-F1
#
_cell.length_a   1.000
_cell.length_b   1.000
_cell.length_c   1.000
_cell.angle_alpha   90.00
_cell.angle_beta   90.00
_cell.angle_gamma   90.00
#
_symmetry.space_group_name_H-M   'P 1'
#
loop_
_entity.id
_entity.type
_entity.pdbx_description
1 polymer ?
#
loop_
_entity_poly.entity_id
_entity_poly.type
_entity_poly.pdbx_seq_one_letter_code
_entity_poly.pdbx_strand_id
1 'polypeptide(L)'
;MIPEVSGMYFVSRKQWNAQPPKEDYTPIANPKGIKIHYLGSLFLGKEHSECDNQMRSVQSDHMSGEYFDVVYSLAVCQHGYVYDGRGKGHQSGANGDKQLNANHYAVLAFLGKNGVSQPSQSQITGIQDAIAYLRRAGAGNEIKGHRDGYSTECPGEPLYKLVKDGTLDPGKLWNGGTHEVEPNETLGDISLKYNVPQRYIIDVNKLKAPYDLKVGEKLEIPARGVPLGEKAPGNGGGGDDGSDDGPGDGGDKLTPFPGADWFKSEPYSSVITTMGKRLVAAGCNKYSEGAGPQWTSADQASYKCWQEKLGYTGADADRWPGESSWSKLEVPWTKDGDVGNQTLAPFPGAEWFKSKPNSPTVTAMGKRLVAVGCNKYSEGPGPQWTVSDQNSYKCWQEKLGFTGSDADGWPGKTSWDKLRVPKTSKRSLG
;
A
#
# COMPACT_ATOMS: atom_id res chain seq x y z
N MET A 1 22.33 -33.65 -4.22
CA MET A 1 21.41 -33.13 -3.18
C MET A 1 21.19 -31.67 -3.51
N ILE A 2 19.96 -31.29 -3.85
CA ILE A 2 19.64 -29.94 -4.36
C ILE A 2 19.45 -29.01 -3.14
N PRO A 3 20.12 -27.84 -3.09
CA PRO A 3 20.05 -26.92 -1.95
C PRO A 3 18.75 -26.10 -1.92
N GLU A 4 18.35 -25.77 -0.69
CA GLU A 4 17.11 -25.12 -0.24
C GLU A 4 17.04 -23.64 -0.65
N VAL A 5 15.87 -23.15 -1.11
CA VAL A 5 15.67 -21.72 -1.39
C VAL A 5 14.26 -21.27 -1.00
N SER A 6 14.07 -20.25 -0.14
CA SER A 6 12.72 -19.73 0.17
C SER A 6 12.69 -18.27 0.61
N GLY A 7 11.80 -17.42 0.10
CA GLY A 7 11.16 -16.33 0.86
C GLY A 7 11.53 -14.85 0.61
N MET A 8 11.38 -14.01 1.64
CA MET A 8 11.47 -12.55 1.77
C MET A 8 12.89 -11.99 1.56
N TYR A 9 12.99 -10.73 1.10
CA TYR A 9 14.24 -9.96 1.10
C TYR A 9 14.62 -9.49 2.51
N PHE A 10 15.47 -10.28 3.16
CA PHE A 10 15.93 -10.05 4.53
C PHE A 10 17.40 -9.65 4.58
N VAL A 11 17.73 -8.68 5.43
CA VAL A 11 19.08 -8.20 5.67
C VAL A 11 19.41 -8.46 7.14
N SER A 12 20.14 -9.54 7.40
CA SER A 12 20.60 -9.92 8.73
C SER A 12 21.56 -8.88 9.32
N ARG A 13 21.70 -8.88 10.65
CA ARG A 13 22.70 -8.06 11.38
C ARG A 13 24.10 -8.14 10.78
N LYS A 14 24.52 -9.32 10.33
CA LYS A 14 25.81 -9.53 9.67
C LYS A 14 25.89 -8.81 8.32
N GLN A 15 24.83 -8.88 7.51
CA GLN A 15 24.80 -8.27 6.17
C GLN A 15 24.87 -6.74 6.23
N TRP A 16 24.11 -6.11 7.14
CA TRP A 16 24.19 -4.64 7.32
C TRP A 16 25.31 -4.21 8.27
N ASN A 17 26.24 -5.10 8.64
CA ASN A 17 27.39 -4.81 9.49
C ASN A 17 27.02 -4.12 10.82
N ALA A 18 26.11 -4.74 11.56
CA ALA A 18 25.65 -4.28 12.87
C ALA A 18 26.79 -4.25 13.90
N GLN A 19 26.80 -3.22 14.74
CA GLN A 19 27.58 -3.26 15.98
C GLN A 19 27.01 -4.35 16.90
N PRO A 20 27.85 -5.00 17.73
CA PRO A 20 27.37 -5.92 18.76
C PRO A 20 26.54 -5.16 19.80
N PRO A 21 25.49 -5.77 20.37
CA PRO A 21 24.76 -5.16 21.48
C PRO A 21 25.69 -5.01 22.70
N LYS A 22 25.48 -3.97 23.51
CA LYS A 22 26.25 -3.73 24.75
C LYS A 22 25.82 -4.65 25.91
N GLU A 23 24.65 -5.24 25.82
CA GLU A 23 24.01 -6.07 26.85
C GLU A 23 23.28 -7.25 26.20
N ASP A 24 22.96 -8.27 27.00
CA ASP A 24 22.17 -9.42 26.56
C ASP A 24 20.70 -9.04 26.31
N TYR A 25 20.09 -9.69 25.31
CA TYR A 25 18.68 -9.46 25.01
C TYR A 25 17.76 -10.12 26.03
N THR A 26 16.77 -9.36 26.50
CA THR A 26 15.64 -9.93 27.25
C THR A 26 14.69 -10.67 26.31
N PRO A 27 14.35 -11.95 26.59
CA PRO A 27 13.37 -12.69 25.81
C PRO A 27 11.97 -12.06 25.83
N ILE A 28 11.27 -12.14 24.70
CA ILE A 28 9.84 -11.84 24.61
C ILE A 28 9.04 -13.15 24.65
N ALA A 29 8.19 -13.32 25.67
CA ALA A 29 7.52 -14.60 25.92
C ALA A 29 6.18 -14.72 25.18
N ASN A 30 5.20 -13.88 25.54
CA ASN A 30 3.83 -13.95 25.02
C ASN A 30 3.42 -12.61 24.38
N PRO A 31 4.04 -12.24 23.25
CA PRO A 31 3.65 -11.03 22.55
C PRO A 31 2.20 -11.14 22.02
N LYS A 32 1.48 -10.03 22.09
CA LYS A 32 0.11 -9.86 21.59
C LYS A 32 0.09 -9.47 20.12
N GLY A 33 1.15 -8.82 19.64
CA GLY A 33 1.28 -8.46 18.23
C GLY A 33 2.53 -7.65 17.91
N ILE A 34 2.36 -6.75 16.95
CA ILE A 34 3.37 -5.85 16.42
C ILE A 34 2.88 -4.40 16.51
N LYS A 35 3.78 -3.48 16.84
CA LYS A 35 3.58 -2.04 16.69
C LYS A 35 4.44 -1.46 15.57
N ILE A 36 3.83 -0.61 14.74
CA ILE A 36 4.47 0.07 13.61
C ILE A 36 5.02 1.42 14.06
N HIS A 37 6.23 1.73 13.59
CA HIS A 37 6.99 2.93 13.90
C HIS A 37 7.52 3.61 12.64
N TYR A 38 7.93 4.87 12.78
CA TYR A 38 8.71 5.63 11.80
C TYR A 38 10.00 6.20 12.43
N LEU A 39 10.89 6.81 11.65
CA LEU A 39 12.19 7.32 12.13
C LEU A 39 12.09 8.57 13.03
N GLY A 40 10.97 9.29 13.01
CA GLY A 40 10.81 10.55 13.74
C GLY A 40 10.73 11.76 12.82
N SER A 41 11.51 12.82 13.07
CA SER A 41 11.24 14.16 12.52
C SER A 41 11.47 14.33 11.02
N LEU A 42 12.60 13.90 10.46
CA LEU A 42 12.95 14.12 9.06
C LEU A 42 13.61 12.89 8.46
N PHE A 43 13.13 12.47 7.29
CA PHE A 43 13.80 11.48 6.45
C PHE A 43 13.64 11.89 4.98
N LEU A 44 14.74 12.10 4.26
CA LEU A 44 14.70 12.60 2.88
C LEU A 44 14.63 11.50 1.82
N GLY A 45 14.51 10.25 2.24
CA GLY A 45 14.64 9.10 1.35
C GLY A 45 16.10 8.72 1.13
N LYS A 46 16.30 7.49 0.67
CA LYS A 46 17.62 6.91 0.39
C LYS A 46 17.54 6.03 -0.85
N GLU A 47 18.63 5.93 -1.59
CA GLU A 47 18.80 4.82 -2.54
C GLU A 47 18.96 3.51 -1.77
N HIS A 48 18.64 2.37 -2.39
CA HIS A 48 18.71 1.10 -1.67
C HIS A 48 20.12 0.79 -1.15
N SER A 49 21.15 1.13 -1.93
CA SER A 49 22.56 0.97 -1.57
C SER A 49 22.98 1.75 -0.31
N GLU A 50 22.20 2.76 0.10
CA GLU A 50 22.43 3.54 1.32
C GLU A 50 21.63 3.02 2.53
N CYS A 51 20.71 2.08 2.35
CA CYS A 51 19.82 1.63 3.43
C CYS A 51 20.58 0.90 4.55
N ASP A 52 21.67 0.21 4.25
CA ASP A 52 22.58 -0.35 5.25
C ASP A 52 23.20 0.75 6.13
N ASN A 53 23.65 1.84 5.51
CA ASN A 53 24.19 3.01 6.23
C ASN A 53 23.10 3.66 7.09
N GLN A 54 21.87 3.76 6.58
CA GLN A 54 20.74 4.28 7.36
C GLN A 54 20.46 3.41 8.59
N MET A 55 20.45 2.08 8.46
CA MET A 55 20.25 1.17 9.58
C MET A 55 21.37 1.30 10.63
N ARG A 56 22.64 1.41 10.19
CA ARG A 56 23.78 1.68 11.08
C ARG A 56 23.69 3.03 11.79
N SER A 57 23.19 4.07 11.11
CA SER A 57 22.95 5.39 11.72
C SER A 57 21.92 5.27 12.84
N VAL A 58 20.78 4.61 12.56
CA VAL A 58 19.72 4.39 13.58
C VAL A 58 20.27 3.61 14.78
N GLN A 59 21.09 2.59 14.55
CA GLN A 59 21.73 1.87 15.65
C GLN A 59 22.70 2.77 16.44
N SER A 60 23.57 3.50 15.75
CA SER A 60 24.58 4.36 16.36
C SER A 60 23.95 5.47 17.20
N ASP A 61 22.87 6.08 16.71
CA ASP A 61 22.13 7.12 17.43
C ASP A 61 21.55 6.57 18.75
N HIS A 62 20.90 5.41 18.72
CA HIS A 62 20.39 4.76 19.94
C HIS A 62 21.50 4.38 20.90
N MET A 63 22.61 3.81 20.39
CA MET A 63 23.75 3.39 21.21
C MET A 63 24.61 4.55 21.69
N SER A 64 24.49 5.75 21.12
CA SER A 64 25.11 6.96 21.69
C SER A 64 24.36 7.46 22.92
N GLY A 65 23.07 7.14 23.03
CA GLY A 65 22.23 7.39 24.19
C GLY A 65 22.24 6.25 25.19
N GLU A 66 21.07 5.99 25.79
CA GLU A 66 20.89 5.03 26.88
C GLU A 66 20.66 3.58 26.42
N TYR A 67 20.54 3.32 25.11
CA TYR A 67 20.20 2.00 24.62
C TYR A 67 21.45 1.14 24.37
N PHE A 68 21.34 -0.15 24.68
CA PHE A 68 22.40 -1.12 24.45
C PHE A 68 22.49 -1.57 22.98
N ASP A 69 21.47 -1.28 22.16
CA ASP A 69 21.38 -1.62 20.74
C ASP A 69 20.25 -0.78 20.10
N VAL A 70 20.03 -0.93 18.78
CA VAL A 70 18.79 -0.47 18.12
C VAL A 70 17.56 -0.94 18.89
N VAL A 71 16.56 -0.07 19.04
CA VAL A 71 15.37 -0.34 19.88
C VAL A 71 14.29 -1.16 19.17
N TYR A 72 14.32 -1.23 17.84
CA TYR A 72 13.29 -1.91 17.05
C TYR A 72 13.61 -3.40 16.88
N SER A 73 12.57 -4.22 16.79
CA SER A 73 12.71 -5.64 16.48
C SER A 73 13.19 -5.83 15.04
N LEU A 74 12.55 -5.12 14.10
CA LEU A 74 12.92 -5.10 12.68
C LEU A 74 12.78 -3.68 12.12
N ALA A 75 13.41 -3.41 10.98
CA ALA A 75 13.19 -2.21 10.19
C ALA A 75 12.90 -2.53 8.72
N VAL A 76 12.23 -1.63 8.00
CA VAL A 76 11.85 -1.81 6.59
C VAL A 76 12.17 -0.56 5.79
N CYS A 77 13.04 -0.70 4.79
CA CYS A 77 13.38 0.41 3.91
C CYS A 77 12.30 0.63 2.83
N GLN A 78 12.38 1.76 2.13
CA GLN A 78 11.40 2.12 1.07
C GLN A 78 11.39 1.15 -0.12
N HIS A 79 12.39 0.27 -0.23
CA HIS A 79 12.52 -0.74 -1.29
C HIS A 79 11.96 -2.10 -0.87
N GLY A 80 11.40 -2.20 0.34
CA GLY A 80 10.76 -3.42 0.85
C GLY A 80 11.73 -4.48 1.34
N TYR A 81 12.96 -4.10 1.69
CA TYR A 81 13.91 -4.99 2.38
C TYR A 81 13.71 -4.87 3.89
N VAL A 82 13.70 -6.02 4.56
CA VAL A 82 13.50 -6.14 6.01
C VAL A 82 14.85 -6.33 6.69
N TYR A 83 15.22 -5.40 7.56
CA TYR A 83 16.46 -5.38 8.30
C TYR A 83 16.26 -5.96 9.70
N ASP A 84 17.15 -6.86 10.09
CA ASP A 84 17.14 -7.45 11.42
C ASP A 84 17.66 -6.43 12.46
N GLY A 85 16.83 -6.10 13.44
CA GLY A 85 17.18 -5.22 14.56
C GLY A 85 17.55 -6.06 15.78
N ARG A 86 16.80 -5.92 16.88
CA ARG A 86 16.85 -6.89 17.98
C ARG A 86 16.36 -8.27 17.56
N GLY A 87 15.55 -8.35 16.50
CA GLY A 87 15.11 -9.59 15.89
C GLY A 87 13.96 -10.29 16.63
N LYS A 88 13.57 -11.45 16.09
CA LYS A 88 12.55 -12.33 16.68
C LYS A 88 13.05 -12.91 18.02
N GLY A 89 12.14 -13.11 18.98
CA GLY A 89 12.46 -13.68 20.28
C GLY A 89 12.93 -12.69 21.35
N HIS A 90 13.16 -11.42 20.99
CA HIS A 90 13.69 -10.40 21.90
C HIS A 90 12.74 -9.21 22.08
N GLN A 91 12.69 -8.65 23.30
CA GLN A 91 11.90 -7.46 23.59
C GLN A 91 12.43 -6.23 22.84
N SER A 92 11.50 -5.44 22.30
CA SER A 92 11.83 -4.13 21.74
C SER A 92 12.15 -3.12 22.86
N GLY A 93 12.68 -1.97 22.49
CA GLY A 93 12.83 -0.79 23.35
C GLY A 93 11.95 0.38 22.91
N ALA A 94 11.07 0.17 21.92
CA ALA A 94 10.51 1.24 21.11
C ALA A 94 9.07 1.63 21.46
N ASN A 95 8.35 0.82 22.25
CA ASN A 95 6.89 0.93 22.40
C ASN A 95 6.43 1.84 23.55
N GLY A 96 7.35 2.56 24.18
CA GLY A 96 7.07 3.59 25.20
C GLY A 96 7.45 3.19 26.63
N ASP A 97 7.16 1.96 27.04
CA ASP A 97 7.50 1.45 28.37
C ASP A 97 7.81 -0.05 28.37
N LYS A 98 8.26 -0.57 29.52
CA LYS A 98 8.63 -1.99 29.70
C LYS A 98 7.47 -2.96 29.39
N GLN A 99 6.25 -2.65 29.79
CA GLN A 99 5.10 -3.53 29.58
C GLN A 99 4.69 -3.55 28.10
N LEU A 100 4.71 -2.41 27.43
CA LEU A 100 4.43 -2.29 26.00
C LEU A 100 5.52 -2.95 25.15
N ASN A 101 6.78 -2.88 25.58
CA ASN A 101 7.91 -3.56 24.96
C ASN A 101 7.82 -5.10 25.10
N ALA A 102 7.32 -5.59 26.24
CA ALA A 102 7.09 -7.01 26.48
C ALA A 102 5.86 -7.57 25.74
N ASN A 103 4.86 -6.71 25.47
CA ASN A 103 3.62 -7.10 24.81
C ASN A 103 3.69 -7.09 23.27
N HIS A 104 4.60 -6.32 22.67
CA HIS A 104 4.62 -6.17 21.20
C HIS A 104 6.05 -6.11 20.67
N TYR A 105 6.26 -6.75 19.52
CA TYR A 105 7.42 -6.44 18.68
C TYR A 105 7.26 -5.02 18.08
N ALA A 106 8.38 -4.44 17.63
CA ALA A 106 8.38 -3.11 17.01
C ALA A 106 8.99 -3.18 15.60
N VAL A 107 8.22 -2.78 14.59
CA VAL A 107 8.67 -2.69 13.19
C VAL A 107 8.80 -1.21 12.81
N LEU A 108 10.02 -0.79 12.50
CA LEU A 108 10.34 0.56 12.02
C LEU A 108 10.22 0.63 10.50
N ALA A 109 9.40 1.54 9.97
CA ALA A 109 9.51 1.94 8.57
C ALA A 109 10.49 3.11 8.43
N PHE A 110 11.40 3.05 7.45
CA PHE A 110 12.23 4.20 7.08
C PHE A 110 11.38 5.25 6.38
N LEU A 111 10.71 6.05 7.21
CA LEU A 111 9.83 7.16 6.90
C LEU A 111 9.99 8.21 7.99
N GLY A 112 9.74 9.47 7.67
CA GLY A 112 9.78 10.59 8.61
C GLY A 112 8.43 11.29 8.70
N LYS A 113 8.27 12.13 9.74
CA LYS A 113 7.20 13.11 9.84
C LYS A 113 7.29 14.11 8.68
N ASN A 114 8.51 14.56 8.38
CA ASN A 114 8.84 15.42 7.26
C ASN A 114 9.72 14.68 6.23
N GLY A 115 9.69 15.15 4.98
CA GLY A 115 10.37 14.51 3.86
C GLY A 115 9.52 13.37 3.30
N VAL A 116 10.07 12.16 3.25
CA VAL A 116 9.33 10.97 2.82
C VAL A 116 8.52 10.40 3.97
N SER A 117 7.22 10.68 3.94
CA SER A 117 6.24 10.25 4.95
C SER A 117 5.23 9.23 4.42
N GLN A 118 5.12 9.08 3.10
CA GLN A 118 4.23 8.13 2.45
C GLN A 118 4.98 6.82 2.16
N PRO A 119 4.49 5.66 2.64
CA PRO A 119 5.10 4.37 2.31
C PRO A 119 4.93 4.04 0.83
N SER A 120 5.99 3.54 0.20
CA SER A 120 5.91 2.95 -1.14
C SER A 120 5.22 1.58 -1.08
N GLN A 121 4.75 1.08 -2.23
CA GLN A 121 4.16 -0.26 -2.31
C GLN A 121 5.15 -1.35 -1.89
N SER A 122 6.39 -1.26 -2.36
CA SER A 122 7.49 -2.14 -1.93
C SER A 122 7.69 -2.11 -0.40
N GLN A 123 7.63 -0.94 0.25
CA GLN A 123 7.75 -0.84 1.70
C GLN A 123 6.55 -1.45 2.43
N ILE A 124 5.33 -1.29 1.90
CA ILE A 124 4.14 -1.95 2.44
C ILE A 124 4.32 -3.47 2.38
N THR A 125 4.76 -4.02 1.24
CA THR A 125 5.07 -5.45 1.11
C THR A 125 6.13 -5.89 2.11
N GLY A 126 7.21 -5.12 2.28
CA GLY A 126 8.25 -5.42 3.28
C GLY A 126 7.72 -5.39 4.72
N ILE A 127 6.79 -4.47 5.06
CA ILE A 127 6.16 -4.43 6.38
C ILE A 127 5.27 -5.66 6.59
N GLN A 128 4.47 -6.04 5.60
CA GLN A 128 3.68 -7.27 5.65
C GLN A 128 4.56 -8.50 5.84
N ASP A 129 5.72 -8.56 5.19
CA ASP A 129 6.67 -9.66 5.32
C ASP A 129 7.38 -9.67 6.68
N ALA A 130 7.72 -8.50 7.24
CA ALA A 130 8.22 -8.37 8.60
C ALA A 130 7.18 -8.87 9.63
N ILE A 131 5.89 -8.55 9.44
CA ILE A 131 4.79 -9.05 10.27
C ILE A 131 4.67 -10.57 10.13
N ALA A 132 4.70 -11.09 8.90
CA ALA A 132 4.66 -12.54 8.65
C ALA A 132 5.82 -13.27 9.34
N TYR A 133 7.04 -12.73 9.24
CA TYR A 133 8.24 -13.26 9.89
C TYR A 133 8.10 -13.31 11.42
N LEU A 134 7.59 -12.25 12.04
CA LEU A 134 7.37 -12.20 13.48
C LEU A 134 6.20 -13.08 13.92
N ARG A 135 5.12 -13.19 13.13
CA ARG A 135 3.99 -14.09 13.41
C ARG A 135 4.42 -15.56 13.41
N ARG A 136 5.30 -15.96 12.49
CA ARG A 136 5.93 -17.30 12.51
C ARG A 136 6.77 -17.55 13.76
N ALA A 137 7.22 -16.49 14.43
CA ALA A 137 7.93 -16.53 15.70
C ALA A 137 7.01 -16.29 16.93
N GLY A 138 5.68 -16.37 16.75
CA GLY A 138 4.72 -16.30 17.85
C GLY A 138 4.25 -14.90 18.23
N ALA A 139 4.42 -13.88 17.38
CA ALA A 139 4.09 -12.49 17.68
C ALA A 139 2.64 -12.19 18.12
N GLY A 140 1.66 -13.05 17.84
CA GLY A 140 0.24 -12.73 17.99
C GLY A 140 -0.31 -11.90 16.82
N ASN A 141 -1.59 -11.57 16.88
CA ASN A 141 -2.34 -11.04 15.72
C ASN A 141 -2.51 -9.52 15.73
N GLU A 142 -2.28 -8.83 16.85
CA GLU A 142 -2.48 -7.38 16.90
C GLU A 142 -1.51 -6.65 15.96
N ILE A 143 -2.03 -5.74 15.15
CA ILE A 143 -1.25 -4.76 14.38
C ILE A 143 -1.69 -3.40 14.86
N LYS A 144 -0.77 -2.66 15.47
CA LYS A 144 -1.03 -1.37 16.11
C LYS A 144 -0.02 -0.32 15.65
N GLY A 145 -0.37 0.95 15.76
CA GLY A 145 0.61 2.04 15.73
C GLY A 145 1.26 2.20 17.10
N HIS A 146 2.43 2.83 17.16
CA HIS A 146 3.02 3.25 18.43
C HIS A 146 2.01 4.03 19.30
N ARG A 147 1.29 4.97 18.67
CA ARG A 147 0.23 5.80 19.27
C ARG A 147 -0.94 5.03 19.93
N ASP A 148 -1.16 3.76 19.60
CA ASP A 148 -2.26 2.97 20.18
C ASP A 148 -2.00 2.53 21.62
N GLY A 149 -0.78 2.71 22.12
CA GLY A 149 -0.49 2.45 23.53
C GLY A 149 0.44 3.45 24.20
N TYR A 150 0.88 4.49 23.48
CA TYR A 150 1.76 5.51 24.02
C TYR A 150 1.39 6.88 23.46
N SER A 151 1.58 7.95 24.23
CA SER A 151 1.25 9.32 23.79
C SER A 151 2.31 9.83 22.80
N THR A 152 2.07 9.61 21.51
CA THR A 152 2.99 9.99 20.43
C THR A 152 2.26 10.15 19.10
N GLU A 153 2.82 10.93 18.18
CA GLU A 153 2.35 10.99 16.79
C GLU A 153 2.80 9.77 15.96
N CYS A 154 3.79 8.99 16.41
CA CYS A 154 4.30 7.82 15.70
C CYS A 154 3.17 6.77 15.51
N PRO A 155 2.98 6.17 14.32
CA PRO A 155 3.86 6.14 13.13
C PRO A 155 3.55 7.22 12.06
N GLY A 156 2.89 8.31 12.43
CA GLY A 156 2.38 9.29 11.48
C GLY A 156 1.11 8.81 10.76
N GLU A 157 0.35 9.75 10.19
CA GLU A 157 -0.96 9.45 9.59
C GLU A 157 -0.90 8.45 8.42
N PRO A 158 0.05 8.54 7.46
CA PRO A 158 0.07 7.63 6.32
C PRO A 158 0.18 6.16 6.71
N LEU A 159 1.14 5.82 7.57
CA LEU A 159 1.30 4.46 8.07
C LEU A 159 0.16 4.05 9.00
N TYR A 160 -0.30 4.97 9.86
CA TYR A 160 -1.36 4.66 10.79
C TYR A 160 -2.68 4.36 10.08
N LYS A 161 -2.97 5.01 8.94
CA LYS A 161 -4.11 4.66 8.10
C LYS A 161 -4.05 3.20 7.65
N LEU A 162 -2.88 2.72 7.21
CA LEU A 162 -2.68 1.32 6.78
C LEU A 162 -2.79 0.33 7.95
N VAL A 163 -2.42 0.75 9.16
CA VAL A 163 -2.69 -0.02 10.38
C VAL A 163 -4.20 -0.16 10.58
N LYS A 164 -4.94 0.95 10.46
CA LYS A 164 -6.38 1.00 10.78
C LYS A 164 -7.28 0.35 9.74
N ASP A 165 -6.90 0.39 8.47
CA ASP A 165 -7.68 -0.21 7.38
C ASP A 165 -7.33 -1.68 7.09
N GLY A 166 -6.34 -2.24 7.82
CA GLY A 166 -5.94 -3.63 7.72
C GLY A 166 -4.95 -3.93 6.58
N THR A 167 -4.52 -2.92 5.81
CA THR A 167 -3.59 -3.12 4.68
C THR A 167 -2.29 -3.79 5.09
N LEU A 168 -1.80 -3.55 6.31
CA LEU A 168 -0.54 -4.14 6.78
C LEU A 168 -0.66 -5.60 7.20
N ASP A 169 -1.87 -6.17 7.29
CA ASP A 169 -2.02 -7.59 7.59
C ASP A 169 -1.59 -8.44 6.39
N PRO A 170 -0.58 -9.33 6.51
CA PRO A 170 -0.18 -10.21 5.42
C PRO A 170 -1.23 -11.30 5.10
N GLY A 171 -2.32 -11.43 5.86
CA GLY A 171 -3.32 -12.46 5.67
C GLY A 171 -2.82 -13.87 5.99
N LYS A 172 -3.46 -14.88 5.38
CA LYS A 172 -3.05 -16.28 5.51
C LYS A 172 -1.67 -16.48 4.87
N LEU A 173 -0.74 -17.05 5.63
CA LEU A 173 0.64 -17.24 5.19
C LEU A 173 0.81 -18.57 4.45
N TRP A 174 1.36 -18.52 3.25
CA TRP A 174 1.81 -19.71 2.53
C TRP A 174 3.12 -20.27 3.14
N ASN A 175 3.18 -21.59 3.34
CA ASN A 175 4.29 -22.25 4.03
C ASN A 175 5.42 -22.71 3.10
N GLY A 176 5.34 -22.38 1.82
CA GLY A 176 6.28 -22.84 0.81
C GLY A 176 5.80 -24.13 0.14
N GLY A 177 6.26 -24.36 -1.09
CA GLY A 177 5.92 -25.57 -1.83
C GLY A 177 6.30 -25.47 -3.30
N THR A 178 5.74 -26.37 -4.11
CA THR A 178 5.89 -26.35 -5.56
C THR A 178 4.52 -26.16 -6.19
N HIS A 179 4.50 -25.44 -7.30
CA HIS A 179 3.32 -25.24 -8.13
C HIS A 179 3.66 -25.66 -9.56
N GLU A 180 2.75 -26.40 -10.20
CA GLU A 180 2.87 -26.79 -11.60
C GLU A 180 1.99 -25.87 -12.44
N VAL A 181 2.61 -25.16 -13.38
CA VAL A 181 1.95 -24.11 -14.18
C VAL A 181 0.81 -24.69 -15.02
N GLU A 182 -0.38 -24.15 -14.83
CA GLU A 182 -1.60 -24.51 -15.53
C GLU A 182 -1.74 -23.77 -16.88
N PRO A 183 -2.54 -24.28 -17.83
CA PRO A 183 -2.79 -23.59 -19.10
C PRO A 183 -3.32 -22.15 -18.91
N ASN A 184 -2.67 -21.18 -19.58
CA ASN A 184 -2.96 -19.75 -19.51
C ASN A 184 -2.71 -19.07 -18.15
N GLU A 185 -2.06 -19.76 -17.20
CA GLU A 185 -1.71 -19.18 -15.92
C GLU A 185 -0.51 -18.23 -16.04
N THR A 186 -0.62 -17.06 -15.41
CA THR A 186 0.47 -16.09 -15.35
C THR A 186 1.15 -16.13 -14.00
N LEU A 187 2.38 -15.62 -13.93
CA LEU A 187 3.09 -15.43 -12.66
C LEU A 187 2.30 -14.58 -11.65
N GLY A 188 1.45 -13.67 -12.14
CA GLY A 188 0.55 -12.89 -11.29
C GLY A 188 -0.57 -13.70 -10.66
N ASP A 189 -1.14 -14.66 -11.40
CA ASP A 189 -2.17 -15.56 -10.88
C ASP A 189 -1.59 -16.45 -9.77
N ILE A 190 -0.40 -16.98 -10.00
CA ILE A 190 0.36 -17.80 -9.03
C ILE A 190 0.69 -16.98 -7.78
N SER A 191 1.17 -15.75 -7.95
CA SER A 191 1.46 -14.83 -6.84
C SER A 191 0.23 -14.55 -5.97
N LEU A 192 -0.93 -14.33 -6.59
CA LEU A 192 -2.19 -14.11 -5.89
C LEU A 192 -2.67 -15.38 -5.17
N LYS A 193 -2.63 -16.53 -5.85
CA LYS A 193 -3.04 -17.85 -5.32
C LYS A 193 -2.32 -18.19 -4.03
N TYR A 194 -1.02 -17.96 -3.98
CA TYR A 194 -0.20 -18.30 -2.82
C TYR A 194 0.04 -17.12 -1.88
N ASN A 195 -0.48 -15.92 -2.18
CA ASN A 195 -0.23 -14.71 -1.40
C ASN A 195 1.28 -14.47 -1.19
N VAL A 196 2.06 -14.61 -2.27
CA VAL A 196 3.52 -14.46 -2.29
C VAL A 196 3.89 -13.47 -3.39
N PRO A 197 4.64 -12.38 -3.11
CA PRO A 197 5.05 -11.42 -4.13
C PRO A 197 5.75 -12.08 -5.33
N GLN A 198 5.38 -11.68 -6.56
CA GLN A 198 5.95 -12.20 -7.82
C GLN A 198 7.48 -12.18 -7.83
N ARG A 199 8.08 -11.10 -7.31
CA ARG A 199 9.55 -10.94 -7.22
C ARG A 199 10.23 -12.11 -6.51
N TYR A 200 9.59 -12.70 -5.50
CA TYR A 200 10.15 -13.85 -4.78
C TYR A 200 10.07 -15.13 -5.61
N ILE A 201 8.98 -15.33 -6.36
CA ILE A 201 8.83 -16.47 -7.28
C ILE A 201 9.85 -16.33 -8.43
N ILE A 202 10.06 -15.12 -8.94
CA ILE A 202 11.08 -14.84 -9.98
C ILE A 202 12.46 -15.21 -9.48
N ASP A 203 12.87 -14.69 -8.33
CA ASP A 203 14.24 -14.87 -7.83
C ASP A 203 14.55 -16.31 -7.47
N VAL A 204 13.61 -16.99 -6.80
CA VAL A 204 13.80 -18.38 -6.37
C VAL A 204 13.91 -19.33 -7.58
N ASN A 205 13.12 -19.09 -8.62
CA ASN A 205 13.12 -19.88 -9.86
C ASN A 205 14.10 -19.35 -10.92
N LYS A 206 14.78 -18.23 -10.65
CA LYS A 206 15.70 -17.55 -11.58
C LYS A 206 15.05 -17.23 -12.93
N LEU A 207 13.77 -16.87 -12.90
CA LEU A 207 13.02 -16.53 -14.12
C LEU A 207 13.64 -15.29 -14.75
N LYS A 208 13.66 -15.25 -16.09
CA LYS A 208 14.20 -14.13 -16.85
C LYS A 208 13.07 -13.43 -17.58
N ALA A 209 13.13 -12.10 -17.67
CA ALA A 209 12.22 -11.32 -18.48
C ALA A 209 12.18 -11.89 -19.92
N PRO A 210 11.00 -12.07 -20.52
CA PRO A 210 9.68 -11.52 -20.13
C PRO A 210 8.90 -12.33 -19.07
N TYR A 211 9.52 -13.32 -18.40
CA TYR A 211 8.92 -14.19 -17.37
C TYR A 211 7.81 -15.10 -17.89
N ASP A 212 7.94 -15.53 -19.16
CA ASP A 212 7.02 -16.50 -19.77
C ASP A 212 7.09 -17.82 -18.99
N LEU A 213 5.91 -18.34 -18.63
CA LEU A 213 5.77 -19.62 -17.96
C LEU A 213 5.38 -20.70 -18.97
N LYS A 214 5.96 -21.89 -18.84
CA LYS A 214 5.60 -23.05 -19.66
C LYS A 214 4.58 -23.91 -18.93
N VAL A 215 3.51 -24.32 -19.61
CA VAL A 215 2.55 -25.28 -19.05
C VAL A 215 3.28 -26.55 -18.60
N GLY A 216 3.01 -27.01 -17.37
CA GLY A 216 3.69 -28.14 -16.73
C GLY A 216 5.05 -27.80 -16.12
N GLU A 217 5.52 -26.55 -16.22
CA GLU A 217 6.71 -26.08 -15.51
C GLU A 217 6.46 -26.10 -14.01
N LYS A 218 7.42 -26.65 -13.25
CA LYS A 218 7.35 -26.69 -11.79
C LYS A 218 8.09 -25.50 -11.22
N LEU A 219 7.34 -24.57 -10.65
CA LEU A 219 7.85 -23.41 -9.94
C LEU A 219 7.91 -23.69 -8.45
N GLU A 220 9.03 -23.35 -7.84
CA GLU A 220 9.13 -23.20 -6.40
C GLU A 220 8.38 -21.95 -5.95
N ILE A 221 7.45 -22.13 -5.00
CA ILE A 221 6.68 -21.04 -4.40
C ILE A 221 7.19 -20.84 -2.98
N PRO A 222 7.89 -19.73 -2.70
CA PRO A 222 8.55 -19.56 -1.42
C PRO A 222 7.57 -19.26 -0.26
N ALA A 223 7.98 -19.59 0.96
CA ALA A 223 7.19 -19.27 2.15
C ALA A 223 7.21 -17.74 2.44
N ARG A 224 6.03 -17.13 2.64
CA ARG A 224 5.97 -15.71 2.98
C ARG A 224 6.51 -15.45 4.39
N GLY A 225 7.35 -14.44 4.57
CA GLY A 225 7.93 -14.09 5.87
C GLY A 225 9.02 -15.04 6.36
N VAL A 226 9.73 -15.71 5.45
CA VAL A 226 10.94 -16.51 5.73
C VAL A 226 12.07 -15.92 4.90
N PRO A 227 13.32 -15.73 5.37
CA PRO A 227 14.40 -15.16 4.55
C PRO A 227 14.77 -16.01 3.33
N LEU A 228 14.97 -15.37 2.15
CA LEU A 228 15.49 -16.01 0.91
C LEU A 228 16.64 -16.98 1.19
N GLY A 229 16.36 -18.28 1.08
CA GLY A 229 17.35 -19.35 1.29
C GLY A 229 17.12 -20.22 2.52
N GLU A 230 16.18 -19.86 3.39
CA GLU A 230 15.85 -20.60 4.61
C GLU A 230 14.55 -21.40 4.46
N LYS A 231 14.36 -22.50 5.19
CA LYS A 231 13.06 -23.22 5.22
C LYS A 231 12.10 -22.65 6.25
N ALA A 232 10.80 -22.73 5.97
CA ALA A 232 9.78 -22.41 6.97
C ALA A 232 9.90 -23.32 8.20
N PRO A 233 9.62 -22.83 9.42
CA PRO A 233 9.57 -23.66 10.62
C PRO A 233 8.52 -24.78 10.43
N GLY A 234 8.94 -26.04 10.56
CA GLY A 234 8.06 -27.18 10.35
C GLY A 234 6.99 -27.28 11.43
N ASN A 235 5.73 -27.33 11.01
CA ASN A 235 4.65 -27.91 11.81
C ASN A 235 3.90 -28.91 10.91
N GLY A 236 3.81 -30.17 11.35
CA GLY A 236 3.37 -31.31 10.53
C GLY A 236 1.87 -31.31 10.16
N GLY A 237 1.57 -32.05 9.08
CA GLY A 237 0.23 -32.32 8.54
C GLY A 237 -0.26 -31.20 7.63
N GLY A 238 -0.32 -31.35 6.31
CA GLY A 238 -1.09 -32.33 5.56
C GLY A 238 -2.12 -31.53 4.74
N GLY A 239 -2.13 -31.68 3.42
CA GLY A 239 -3.03 -30.93 2.53
C GLY A 239 -4.50 -31.21 2.83
N ASP A 240 -5.40 -30.28 2.51
CA ASP A 240 -6.14 -30.27 1.25
C ASP A 240 -7.04 -29.02 1.18
N ASP A 241 -7.40 -28.72 -0.06
CA ASP A 241 -8.58 -28.06 -0.62
C ASP A 241 -9.08 -26.69 -0.12
N GLY A 242 -9.54 -25.94 -1.09
CA GLY A 242 -9.93 -24.55 -1.01
C GLY A 242 -11.16 -24.28 -0.16
N SER A 243 -11.19 -23.04 0.30
CA SER A 243 -12.40 -22.25 0.31
C SER A 243 -11.98 -20.79 0.41
N ASP A 244 -12.57 -20.03 -0.52
CA ASP A 244 -12.75 -18.60 -0.54
C ASP A 244 -12.82 -17.96 0.85
N ASP A 245 -12.22 -16.77 0.98
CA ASP A 245 -12.73 -15.66 1.79
C ASP A 245 -11.76 -14.46 1.70
N GLY A 246 -11.90 -13.68 0.62
CA GLY A 246 -11.49 -12.27 0.54
C GLY A 246 -12.66 -11.35 0.93
N PRO A 247 -12.41 -10.08 1.29
CA PRO A 247 -13.37 -9.27 2.03
C PRO A 247 -14.56 -8.80 1.17
N GLY A 248 -15.72 -9.42 1.39
CA GLY A 248 -17.00 -8.73 1.65
C GLY A 248 -17.68 -7.93 0.54
N ASP A 249 -18.58 -8.62 -0.15
CA ASP A 249 -19.91 -8.21 -0.66
C ASP A 249 -20.01 -7.16 -1.77
N GLY A 250 -20.03 -7.70 -3.00
CA GLY A 250 -20.64 -7.09 -4.17
C GLY A 250 -21.02 -8.17 -5.19
N GLY A 251 -21.53 -9.31 -4.71
CA GLY A 251 -21.91 -10.45 -5.56
C GLY A 251 -22.73 -9.97 -6.76
N ASP A 252 -22.23 -10.26 -7.96
CA ASP A 252 -22.79 -9.96 -9.28
C ASP A 252 -22.88 -8.48 -9.71
N LYS A 253 -22.56 -7.49 -8.86
CA LYS A 253 -22.65 -6.07 -9.25
C LYS A 253 -21.37 -5.60 -9.95
N LEU A 254 -21.50 -5.04 -11.15
CA LEU A 254 -20.39 -4.41 -11.89
C LEU A 254 -20.27 -2.91 -11.60
N THR A 255 -19.05 -2.38 -11.62
CA THR A 255 -18.75 -0.94 -11.54
C THR A 255 -19.22 -0.25 -12.82
N PRO A 256 -20.18 0.70 -12.77
CA PRO A 256 -20.55 1.52 -13.92
C PRO A 256 -19.34 2.30 -14.45
N PHE A 257 -19.27 2.54 -15.77
CA PHE A 257 -18.16 3.28 -16.36
C PHE A 257 -18.01 4.68 -15.71
N PRO A 258 -16.86 4.98 -15.07
CA PRO A 258 -16.68 6.27 -14.38
C PRO A 258 -16.64 7.50 -15.29
N GLY A 259 -16.46 7.30 -16.59
CA GLY A 259 -16.21 8.34 -17.59
C GLY A 259 -14.70 8.54 -17.84
N ALA A 260 -14.32 8.82 -19.09
CA ALA A 260 -12.92 8.95 -19.49
C ALA A 260 -12.17 10.07 -18.72
N ASP A 261 -12.84 11.18 -18.43
CA ASP A 261 -12.26 12.30 -17.69
C ASP A 261 -11.89 11.94 -16.25
N TRP A 262 -12.56 10.95 -15.66
CA TRP A 262 -12.20 10.46 -14.32
C TRP A 262 -10.81 9.81 -14.35
N PHE A 263 -10.50 8.98 -15.35
CA PHE A 263 -9.18 8.37 -15.51
C PHE A 263 -8.10 9.41 -15.83
N LYS A 264 -8.41 10.40 -16.68
CA LYS A 264 -7.49 11.50 -17.00
C LYS A 264 -7.11 12.37 -15.80
N SER A 265 -7.87 12.30 -14.70
CA SER A 265 -7.53 12.96 -13.44
C SER A 265 -6.51 12.20 -12.57
N GLU A 266 -6.03 11.04 -13.06
CA GLU A 266 -5.09 10.14 -12.38
C GLU A 266 -5.55 9.74 -10.96
N PRO A 267 -6.73 9.10 -10.84
CA PRO A 267 -7.39 8.92 -9.55
C PRO A 267 -6.69 7.89 -8.67
N TYR A 268 -6.80 8.10 -7.35
CA TYR A 268 -6.57 7.06 -6.34
C TYR A 268 -7.91 6.47 -5.89
N SER A 269 -8.19 5.19 -6.20
CA SER A 269 -9.46 4.52 -5.86
C SER A 269 -9.36 2.99 -5.91
N SER A 270 -10.17 2.29 -5.10
CA SER A 270 -10.31 0.83 -5.21
C SER A 270 -10.82 0.36 -6.57
N VAL A 271 -11.50 1.23 -7.33
CA VAL A 271 -11.93 0.95 -8.71
C VAL A 271 -10.71 0.70 -9.62
N ILE A 272 -9.59 1.40 -9.42
CA ILE A 272 -8.36 1.20 -10.21
C ILE A 272 -7.76 -0.15 -9.90
N THR A 273 -7.69 -0.53 -8.62
CA THR A 273 -7.19 -1.85 -8.20
C THR A 273 -7.99 -2.97 -8.84
N THR A 274 -9.32 -2.87 -8.77
CA THR A 274 -10.22 -3.90 -9.32
C THR A 274 -10.20 -3.94 -10.85
N MET A 275 -10.12 -2.79 -11.51
CA MET A 275 -9.92 -2.71 -12.96
C MET A 275 -8.59 -3.36 -13.37
N GLY A 276 -7.49 -3.01 -12.69
CA GLY A 276 -6.18 -3.57 -12.99
C GLY A 276 -6.12 -5.08 -12.79
N LYS A 277 -6.79 -5.62 -11.76
CA LYS A 277 -6.98 -7.07 -11.60
C LYS A 277 -7.69 -7.71 -12.78
N ARG A 278 -8.73 -7.06 -13.34
CA ARG A 278 -9.41 -7.55 -14.55
C ARG A 278 -8.55 -7.45 -15.80
N LEU A 279 -7.74 -6.40 -15.95
CA LEU A 279 -6.79 -6.28 -17.07
C LEU A 279 -5.75 -7.39 -17.02
N VAL A 280 -5.26 -7.73 -15.83
CA VAL A 280 -4.37 -8.88 -15.61
C VAL A 280 -5.07 -10.19 -16.00
N ALA A 281 -6.29 -10.43 -15.50
CA ALA A 281 -7.08 -11.62 -15.84
C ALA A 281 -7.41 -11.72 -17.34
N ALA A 282 -7.54 -10.58 -18.03
CA ALA A 282 -7.71 -10.51 -19.47
C ALA A 282 -6.39 -10.73 -20.25
N GLY A 283 -5.30 -11.08 -19.57
CA GLY A 283 -3.97 -11.30 -20.15
C GLY A 283 -3.29 -10.03 -20.66
N CYS A 284 -3.56 -8.90 -20.01
CA CYS A 284 -3.02 -7.58 -20.33
C CYS A 284 -2.24 -6.97 -19.16
N ASN A 285 -1.35 -7.77 -18.55
CA ASN A 285 -0.53 -7.34 -17.43
C ASN A 285 0.67 -6.51 -17.90
N LYS A 286 0.73 -5.22 -17.52
CA LYS A 286 1.91 -4.35 -17.65
C LYS A 286 2.43 -3.82 -16.31
N TYR A 287 2.00 -4.44 -15.21
CA TYR A 287 2.39 -4.07 -13.86
C TYR A 287 3.67 -4.79 -13.45
N SER A 288 4.62 -4.07 -12.86
CA SER A 288 5.83 -4.66 -12.26
C SER A 288 5.60 -5.17 -10.83
N GLU A 289 4.64 -4.58 -10.11
CA GLU A 289 4.35 -4.86 -8.69
C GLU A 289 2.90 -5.35 -8.45
N GLY A 290 2.09 -5.44 -9.52
CA GLY A 290 0.65 -5.72 -9.45
C GLY A 290 -0.21 -4.45 -9.49
N ALA A 291 -1.52 -4.62 -9.70
CA ALA A 291 -2.47 -3.52 -9.80
C ALA A 291 -2.74 -2.86 -8.43
N GLY A 292 -2.46 -1.55 -8.33
CA GLY A 292 -2.68 -0.74 -7.14
C GLY A 292 -3.89 0.18 -7.24
N PRO A 293 -4.22 0.97 -6.19
CA PRO A 293 -5.33 1.91 -6.20
C PRO A 293 -5.02 3.24 -6.91
N GLN A 294 -3.75 3.58 -7.10
CA GLN A 294 -3.34 4.77 -7.85
C GLN A 294 -3.34 4.45 -9.35
N TRP A 295 -3.97 5.29 -10.16
CA TRP A 295 -3.82 5.25 -11.61
C TRP A 295 -2.40 5.64 -12.02
N THR A 296 -1.78 4.82 -12.85
CA THR A 296 -0.39 4.96 -13.30
C THR A 296 -0.23 4.73 -14.80
N SER A 297 0.98 4.93 -15.31
CA SER A 297 1.36 4.55 -16.68
C SER A 297 1.27 3.03 -16.92
N ALA A 298 1.41 2.20 -15.88
CA ALA A 298 1.21 0.76 -15.99
C ALA A 298 -0.25 0.39 -16.25
N ASP A 299 -1.21 1.14 -15.68
CA ASP A 299 -2.63 1.01 -15.97
C ASP A 299 -2.92 1.40 -17.42
N GLN A 300 -2.39 2.53 -17.89
CA GLN A 300 -2.51 2.96 -19.30
C GLN A 300 -1.98 1.89 -20.26
N ALA A 301 -0.79 1.35 -19.99
CA ALA A 301 -0.19 0.32 -20.83
C ALA A 301 -1.00 -0.99 -20.81
N SER A 302 -1.50 -1.39 -19.64
CA SER A 302 -2.37 -2.56 -19.48
C SER A 302 -3.70 -2.38 -20.22
N TYR A 303 -4.28 -1.18 -20.12
CA TYR A 303 -5.54 -0.86 -20.78
C TYR A 303 -5.40 -0.76 -22.30
N LYS A 304 -4.27 -0.25 -22.79
CA LYS A 304 -3.94 -0.26 -24.22
C LYS A 304 -3.95 -1.69 -24.78
N CYS A 305 -3.29 -2.62 -24.09
CA CYS A 305 -3.33 -4.02 -24.47
C CYS A 305 -4.77 -4.55 -24.52
N TRP A 306 -5.60 -4.17 -23.56
CA TRP A 306 -7.00 -4.60 -23.51
C TRP A 306 -7.78 -4.06 -24.71
N GLN A 307 -7.61 -2.79 -25.06
CA GLN A 307 -8.19 -2.20 -26.27
C GLN A 307 -7.72 -2.95 -27.54
N GLU A 308 -6.43 -3.25 -27.66
CA GLU A 308 -5.87 -4.01 -28.78
C GLU A 308 -6.49 -5.41 -28.88
N LYS A 309 -6.68 -6.11 -27.75
CA LYS A 309 -7.38 -7.42 -27.71
C LYS A 309 -8.84 -7.33 -28.15
N LEU A 310 -9.48 -6.19 -27.93
CA LEU A 310 -10.84 -5.93 -28.41
C LEU A 310 -10.89 -5.51 -29.90
N GLY A 311 -9.74 -5.46 -30.59
CA GLY A 311 -9.62 -5.10 -32.00
C GLY A 311 -9.46 -3.60 -32.29
N TYR A 312 -9.23 -2.78 -31.26
CA TYR A 312 -9.00 -1.35 -31.43
C TYR A 312 -7.60 -1.11 -31.99
N THR A 313 -7.44 -0.15 -32.89
CA THR A 313 -6.14 0.17 -33.51
C THR A 313 -5.94 1.67 -33.63
N GLY A 314 -4.68 2.10 -33.80
CA GLY A 314 -4.35 3.52 -34.02
C GLY A 314 -4.84 4.42 -32.89
N ALA A 315 -5.60 5.46 -33.26
CA ALA A 315 -6.15 6.44 -32.32
C ALA A 315 -7.24 5.86 -31.40
N ASP A 316 -7.81 4.69 -31.73
CA ASP A 316 -8.87 4.08 -30.92
C ASP A 316 -8.31 3.24 -29.76
N ALA A 317 -7.04 2.80 -29.84
CA ALA A 317 -6.30 2.17 -28.74
C ALA A 317 -5.48 3.23 -27.96
N ASP A 318 -6.19 4.25 -27.47
CA ASP A 318 -5.66 5.49 -26.90
C ASP A 318 -5.15 5.37 -25.45
N ARG A 319 -5.16 4.15 -24.88
CA ARG A 319 -4.73 3.83 -23.50
C ARG A 319 -5.70 4.31 -22.42
N TRP A 320 -6.83 4.90 -22.80
CA TRP A 320 -7.82 5.41 -21.86
C TRP A 320 -9.08 4.55 -21.86
N PRO A 321 -9.65 4.28 -20.68
CA PRO A 321 -10.92 3.59 -20.60
C PRO A 321 -12.04 4.34 -21.32
N GLY A 322 -12.74 3.64 -22.20
CA GLY A 322 -13.95 4.09 -22.88
C GLY A 322 -15.13 3.19 -22.50
N GLU A 323 -16.36 3.66 -22.71
CA GLU A 323 -17.56 2.95 -22.26
C GLU A 323 -17.65 1.52 -22.82
N SER A 324 -17.39 1.33 -24.11
CA SER A 324 -17.45 0.02 -24.76
C SER A 324 -16.33 -0.93 -24.32
N SER A 325 -15.11 -0.44 -24.11
CA SER A 325 -13.99 -1.25 -23.63
C SER A 325 -14.11 -1.55 -22.14
N TRP A 326 -14.67 -0.63 -21.35
CA TRP A 326 -14.97 -0.80 -19.94
C TRP A 326 -16.05 -1.85 -19.70
N SER A 327 -17.17 -1.76 -20.43
CA SER A 327 -18.28 -2.70 -20.28
C SER A 327 -17.85 -4.15 -20.51
N LYS A 328 -16.95 -4.39 -21.48
CA LYS A 328 -16.40 -5.73 -21.76
C LYS A 328 -15.39 -6.22 -20.72
N LEU A 329 -14.78 -5.31 -19.95
CA LEU A 329 -13.79 -5.68 -18.93
C LEU A 329 -14.45 -6.26 -17.67
N GLU A 330 -15.74 -5.93 -17.46
CA GLU A 330 -16.57 -6.41 -16.36
C GLU A 330 -15.91 -6.20 -14.99
N VAL A 331 -15.59 -4.94 -14.68
CA VAL A 331 -14.92 -4.56 -13.42
C VAL A 331 -15.88 -4.76 -12.24
N PRO A 332 -15.59 -5.64 -11.25
CA PRO A 332 -16.44 -5.80 -10.07
C PRO A 332 -16.67 -4.49 -9.32
N TRP A 333 -17.87 -4.32 -8.75
CA TRP A 333 -18.21 -3.16 -7.94
C TRP A 333 -17.37 -3.09 -6.66
N THR A 334 -17.05 -1.88 -6.22
CA THR A 334 -16.43 -1.60 -4.92
C THR A 334 -17.16 -0.46 -4.25
N LYS A 335 -16.88 -0.18 -2.97
CA LYS A 335 -17.43 1.00 -2.26
C LYS A 335 -17.15 2.34 -2.94
N ASP A 336 -16.08 2.43 -3.74
CA ASP A 336 -15.77 3.60 -4.57
C ASP A 336 -16.38 3.51 -5.99
N GLY A 337 -17.07 2.41 -6.32
CA GLY A 337 -17.58 2.06 -7.66
C GLY A 337 -18.77 2.88 -8.13
N ASP A 338 -19.42 3.65 -7.26
CA ASP A 338 -20.53 4.54 -7.67
C ASP A 338 -20.05 5.84 -8.34
N VAL A 339 -18.74 6.03 -8.55
CA VAL A 339 -18.13 7.24 -9.15
C VAL A 339 -18.68 7.62 -10.53
N GLY A 340 -19.22 6.66 -11.30
CA GLY A 340 -19.81 6.89 -12.62
C GLY A 340 -21.31 7.27 -12.61
N ASN A 341 -22.03 7.01 -11.52
CA ASN A 341 -23.49 7.23 -11.41
C ASN A 341 -23.86 8.23 -10.30
N GLN A 342 -22.88 8.89 -9.69
CA GLN A 342 -23.14 9.92 -8.69
C GLN A 342 -23.61 11.21 -9.38
N THR A 343 -24.83 11.64 -9.05
CA THR A 343 -25.28 13.01 -9.33
C THR A 343 -24.21 13.97 -8.81
N LEU A 344 -23.66 14.86 -9.65
CA LEU A 344 -22.65 15.83 -9.21
C LEU A 344 -23.32 16.97 -8.43
N ALA A 345 -22.61 17.48 -7.43
CA ALA A 345 -23.03 18.68 -6.71
C ALA A 345 -23.00 19.87 -7.70
N PRO A 346 -24.11 20.60 -7.90
CA PRO A 346 -24.05 21.83 -8.68
C PRO A 346 -23.07 22.80 -8.01
N PHE A 347 -22.36 23.60 -8.80
CA PHE A 347 -21.47 24.61 -8.27
C PHE A 347 -22.25 25.57 -7.36
N PRO A 348 -21.95 25.64 -6.04
CA PRO A 348 -22.72 26.46 -5.10
C PRO A 348 -22.58 27.97 -5.30
N GLY A 349 -21.60 28.41 -6.11
CA GLY A 349 -21.21 29.81 -6.27
C GLY A 349 -19.99 30.17 -5.43
N ALA A 350 -19.12 31.04 -5.95
CA ALA A 350 -17.87 31.42 -5.27
C ALA A 350 -18.13 32.09 -3.91
N GLU A 351 -19.15 32.94 -3.82
CA GLU A 351 -19.53 33.61 -2.57
C GLU A 351 -19.94 32.64 -1.47
N TRP A 352 -20.50 31.48 -1.81
CA TRP A 352 -20.82 30.44 -0.84
C TRP A 352 -19.58 29.86 -0.15
N PHE A 353 -18.45 29.72 -0.87
CA PHE A 353 -17.19 29.30 -0.27
C PHE A 353 -16.55 30.44 0.55
N LYS A 354 -16.65 31.68 0.06
CA LYS A 354 -16.14 32.86 0.79
C LYS A 354 -16.84 33.08 2.13
N SER A 355 -18.09 32.62 2.28
CA SER A 355 -18.77 32.60 3.58
C SER A 355 -18.30 31.49 4.54
N LYS A 356 -17.27 30.70 4.16
CA LYS A 356 -16.65 29.62 4.97
C LYS A 356 -17.65 28.61 5.53
N PRO A 357 -18.38 27.88 4.66
CA PRO A 357 -19.52 27.06 5.06
C PRO A 357 -19.11 25.83 5.88
N ASN A 358 -20.03 25.33 6.70
CA ASN A 358 -19.97 24.01 7.30
C ASN A 358 -20.97 23.08 6.60
N SER A 359 -20.50 22.23 5.70
CA SER A 359 -21.36 21.42 4.83
C SER A 359 -20.67 20.12 4.38
N PRO A 360 -21.43 19.01 4.26
CA PRO A 360 -20.94 17.78 3.62
C PRO A 360 -20.39 18.00 2.20
N THR A 361 -20.86 19.03 1.48
CA THR A 361 -20.33 19.41 0.16
C THR A 361 -18.85 19.80 0.22
N VAL A 362 -18.41 20.46 1.29
CA VAL A 362 -16.98 20.80 1.52
C VAL A 362 -16.17 19.52 1.71
N THR A 363 -16.67 18.58 2.52
CA THR A 363 -16.03 17.29 2.73
C THR A 363 -15.90 16.50 1.42
N ALA A 364 -16.96 16.47 0.61
CA ALA A 364 -16.98 15.77 -0.67
C ALA A 364 -15.98 16.40 -1.66
N MET A 365 -15.93 17.74 -1.73
CA MET A 365 -14.95 18.46 -2.53
C MET A 365 -13.54 18.16 -2.08
N GLY A 366 -13.26 18.25 -0.77
CA GLY A 366 -11.94 17.98 -0.22
C GLY A 366 -11.46 16.56 -0.46
N LYS A 367 -12.37 15.56 -0.39
CA LYS A 367 -12.06 14.18 -0.78
C LYS A 367 -11.64 14.08 -2.26
N ARG A 368 -12.29 14.82 -3.16
CA ARG A 368 -11.89 14.88 -4.57
C ARG A 368 -10.54 15.56 -4.75
N LEU A 369 -10.27 16.65 -4.03
CA LEU A 369 -8.97 17.33 -4.05
C LEU A 369 -7.83 16.39 -3.63
N VAL A 370 -8.05 15.60 -2.57
CA VAL A 370 -7.11 14.54 -2.16
C VAL A 370 -6.93 13.50 -3.28
N ALA A 371 -8.02 13.03 -3.88
CA ALA A 371 -7.98 12.00 -4.92
C ALA A 371 -7.26 12.44 -6.21
N VAL A 372 -7.24 13.74 -6.52
CA VAL A 372 -6.48 14.32 -7.65
C VAL A 372 -5.08 14.78 -7.23
N GLY A 373 -4.58 14.33 -6.06
CA GLY A 373 -3.23 14.61 -5.58
C GLY A 373 -3.00 16.04 -5.07
N CYS A 374 -4.06 16.77 -4.75
CA CYS A 374 -4.02 18.12 -4.18
C CYS A 374 -4.44 18.11 -2.71
N ASN A 375 -3.68 17.37 -1.89
CA ASN A 375 -3.94 17.23 -0.46
C ASN A 375 -3.09 18.23 0.36
N LYS A 376 -3.71 19.30 0.86
CA LYS A 376 -3.09 20.25 1.81
C LYS A 376 -3.68 20.15 3.22
N TYR A 377 -4.38 19.06 3.52
CA TYR A 377 -5.01 18.82 4.82
C TYR A 377 -4.03 18.18 5.81
N SER A 378 -4.03 18.64 7.06
CA SER A 378 -3.28 18.02 8.16
C SER A 378 -4.00 16.81 8.76
N GLU A 379 -5.34 16.91 8.91
CA GLU A 379 -6.19 15.86 9.50
C GLU A 379 -7.13 15.20 8.47
N GLY A 380 -7.23 15.79 7.27
CA GLY A 380 -8.15 15.39 6.20
C GLY A 380 -9.31 16.39 6.00
N PRO A 381 -10.06 16.24 4.91
CA PRO A 381 -11.16 17.15 4.59
C PRO A 381 -12.35 16.93 5.53
N GLY A 382 -12.73 17.99 6.25
CA GLY A 382 -13.91 18.06 7.12
C GLY A 382 -15.08 18.80 6.46
N PRO A 383 -16.22 18.98 7.15
CA PRO A 383 -17.36 19.72 6.61
C PRO A 383 -17.18 21.23 6.73
N GLN A 384 -16.36 21.69 7.67
CA GLN A 384 -16.01 23.11 7.81
C GLN A 384 -14.98 23.51 6.75
N TRP A 385 -15.27 24.56 5.97
CA TRP A 385 -14.29 25.18 5.08
C TRP A 385 -13.16 25.82 5.86
N THR A 386 -11.93 25.52 5.47
CA THR A 386 -10.69 25.98 6.10
C THR A 386 -9.69 26.52 5.08
N VAL A 387 -8.58 27.08 5.55
CA VAL A 387 -7.44 27.46 4.70
C VAL A 387 -6.84 26.25 3.99
N SER A 388 -6.93 25.06 4.58
CA SER A 388 -6.46 23.82 3.94
C SER A 388 -7.29 23.45 2.70
N ASP A 389 -8.60 23.71 2.72
CA ASP A 389 -9.46 23.58 1.54
C ASP A 389 -9.03 24.55 0.44
N GLN A 390 -8.85 25.83 0.80
CA GLN A 390 -8.43 26.86 -0.15
C GLN A 390 -7.07 26.52 -0.79
N ASN A 391 -6.09 26.08 0.00
CA ASN A 391 -4.76 25.69 -0.50
C ASN A 391 -4.81 24.42 -1.36
N SER A 392 -5.63 23.44 -0.97
CA SER A 392 -5.87 22.23 -1.75
C SER A 392 -6.52 22.56 -3.10
N TYR A 393 -7.47 23.50 -3.09
CA TYR A 393 -8.15 23.92 -4.30
C TYR A 393 -7.25 24.76 -5.21
N LYS A 394 -6.36 25.58 -4.64
CA LYS A 394 -5.33 26.30 -5.40
C LYS A 394 -4.43 25.34 -6.17
N CYS A 395 -3.93 24.28 -5.52
CA CYS A 395 -3.19 23.21 -6.21
C CYS A 395 -4.00 22.63 -7.37
N TRP A 396 -5.31 22.44 -7.19
CA TRP A 396 -6.16 21.91 -8.24
C TRP A 396 -6.31 22.88 -9.42
N GLN A 397 -6.49 24.17 -9.16
CA GLN A 397 -6.47 25.20 -10.20
C GLN A 397 -5.12 25.21 -10.95
N GLU A 398 -3.99 25.14 -10.25
CA GLU A 398 -2.65 25.07 -10.84
C GLU A 398 -2.50 23.82 -11.74
N LYS A 399 -2.97 22.65 -11.28
CA LYS A 399 -2.99 21.41 -12.10
C LYS A 399 -3.85 21.55 -13.36
N LEU A 400 -4.88 22.38 -13.33
CA LEU A 400 -5.72 22.68 -14.48
C LEU A 400 -5.12 23.74 -15.43
N GLY A 401 -3.93 24.27 -15.11
CA GLY A 401 -3.23 25.30 -15.90
C GLY A 401 -3.62 26.73 -15.57
N PHE A 402 -4.38 26.97 -14.50
CA PHE A 402 -4.70 28.31 -14.02
C PHE A 402 -3.45 28.92 -13.38
N THR A 403 -3.25 30.24 -13.53
CA THR A 403 -2.08 30.94 -12.99
C THR A 403 -2.47 32.30 -12.42
N GLY A 404 -1.58 32.90 -11.63
CA GLY A 404 -1.80 34.24 -11.07
C GLY A 404 -3.08 34.34 -10.23
N SER A 405 -3.91 35.35 -10.50
CA SER A 405 -5.19 35.57 -9.82
C SER A 405 -6.22 34.48 -10.08
N ASP A 406 -6.05 33.67 -11.13
CA ASP A 406 -7.02 32.64 -11.51
C ASP A 406 -6.81 31.32 -10.73
N ALA A 407 -5.68 31.22 -10.01
CA ALA A 407 -5.36 30.13 -9.07
C ALA A 407 -5.30 30.65 -7.62
N ASP A 408 -6.40 31.24 -7.17
CA ASP A 408 -6.57 31.90 -5.86
C ASP A 408 -7.05 30.96 -4.73
N GLY A 409 -7.34 29.70 -5.06
CA GLY A 409 -7.89 28.70 -4.15
C GLY A 409 -9.39 28.83 -3.91
N TRP A 410 -10.07 29.79 -4.54
CA TRP A 410 -11.52 29.91 -4.47
C TRP A 410 -12.17 29.07 -5.57
N PRO A 411 -13.14 28.20 -5.24
CA PRO A 411 -13.82 27.42 -6.26
C PRO A 411 -14.53 28.30 -7.28
N GLY A 412 -14.21 28.10 -8.55
CA GLY A 412 -14.91 28.66 -9.70
C GLY A 412 -15.64 27.57 -10.48
N LYS A 413 -16.66 27.94 -11.26
CA LYS A 413 -17.50 26.96 -11.97
C LYS A 413 -16.69 25.98 -12.83
N THR A 414 -15.73 26.49 -13.61
CA THR A 414 -14.90 25.65 -14.51
C THR A 414 -14.04 24.65 -13.73
N SER A 415 -13.37 25.07 -12.66
CA SER A 415 -12.55 24.18 -11.85
C SER A 415 -13.39 23.20 -11.02
N TRP A 416 -14.60 23.63 -10.61
CA TRP A 416 -15.56 22.81 -9.87
C TRP A 416 -16.10 21.66 -10.73
N ASP A 417 -16.55 21.98 -11.94
CA ASP A 417 -17.11 21.00 -12.88
C ASP A 417 -16.06 19.92 -13.21
N LYS A 418 -14.79 20.32 -13.38
CA LYS A 418 -13.68 19.38 -13.61
C LYS A 418 -13.32 18.54 -12.38
N LEU A 419 -13.53 19.05 -11.17
CA LEU A 419 -13.23 18.31 -9.93
C LEU A 419 -14.20 17.14 -9.69
N ARG A 420 -15.40 17.22 -10.30
CA ARG A 420 -16.48 16.22 -10.24
C ARG A 420 -16.86 15.88 -8.80
N VAL A 421 -17.26 16.89 -8.04
CA VAL A 421 -17.68 16.74 -6.65
C VAL A 421 -19.03 16.00 -6.56
N PRO A 422 -19.13 14.89 -5.81
CA PRO A 422 -20.39 14.18 -5.63
C PRO A 422 -21.45 15.01 -4.90
N LYS A 423 -22.72 14.91 -5.30
CA LYS A 423 -23.85 15.49 -4.58
C LYS A 423 -24.05 14.74 -3.28
N THR A 424 -23.97 15.46 -2.17
CA THR A 424 -24.28 14.92 -0.84
C THR A 424 -25.77 15.06 -0.56
N SER A 425 -26.44 13.99 -0.11
CA SER A 425 -27.81 14.08 0.39
C SER A 425 -27.83 14.79 1.75
N LYS A 426 -28.83 15.66 1.98
CA LYS A 426 -29.13 16.10 3.33
C LYS A 426 -29.67 14.89 4.08
N ARG A 427 -28.98 14.42 5.14
CA ARG A 427 -29.72 13.73 6.21
C ARG A 427 -30.65 14.80 6.80
N SER A 428 -31.93 14.73 6.46
CA SER A 428 -32.97 15.31 7.29
C SER A 428 -32.86 14.63 8.65
N LEU A 429 -32.32 15.35 9.63
CA LEU A 429 -32.51 15.00 11.03
C LEU A 429 -34.00 15.24 11.30
N GLY A 430 -34.76 14.14 11.35
CA GLY A 430 -36.06 14.08 11.99
C GLY A 430 -35.89 13.73 13.45
#